data_AF-A0A914CB72-F1
#
_entry.id   AF-A0A914CB72-F1
#
_cell.length_a   1.000
_cell.length_b   1.000
_cell.length_c   1.000
_cell.angle_alpha   90.00
_cell.angle_beta   90.00
_cell.angle_gamma   90.00
#
_symmetry.space_group_name_H-M   'P 1'
#
loop_
_entity.id
_entity.type
_entity.pdbx_description
1 polymer ?
#
loop_
_entity_poly.entity_id
_entity_poly.type
_entity_poly.pdbx_seq_one_letter_code
_entity_poly.pdbx_strand_id
1 'polypeptide(L)'
;MGFLISGSHLNPSISLVFWVIGELNWKELILYSIAQTLGSFFGAALTFAVYYDAINDFDGGIRQVSGGLGTAAIFATFPKPYLSVIGGCIDLITSTCVLVVIVFAVIDERNGIPKYAQPTVLGIGLLVTVLSFSMNSGASLNPARDFGPRLFLLCAGYGWEVFRQAYN
;
A
#
# COMPACT_ATOMS: atom_id res chain seq x y z
N MET A 1 -19.83 -2.47 3.56
CA MET A 1 -19.84 -3.01 4.95
C MET A 1 -18.74 -2.40 5.82
N GLY A 2 -17.47 -2.30 5.40
CA GLY A 2 -16.40 -1.79 6.26
C GLY A 2 -16.55 -0.34 6.73
N PHE A 3 -17.11 0.56 5.90
CA PHE A 3 -17.16 2.01 6.20
C PHE A 3 -18.00 2.32 7.44
N LEU A 4 -19.06 1.55 7.66
CA LEU A 4 -20.03 1.76 8.73
C LEU A 4 -19.59 1.19 10.09
N ILE A 5 -18.53 0.37 10.12
CA ILE A 5 -18.07 -0.32 11.34
C ILE A 5 -16.72 0.23 11.79
N SER A 6 -15.75 0.33 10.88
CA SER A 6 -14.37 0.73 11.20
C SER A 6 -13.92 2.02 10.53
N GLY A 7 -14.84 2.76 9.89
CA GLY A 7 -14.49 3.90 9.03
C GLY A 7 -13.73 3.51 7.74
N SER A 8 -13.39 2.21 7.56
CA SER A 8 -12.58 1.71 6.45
C SER A 8 -11.26 2.46 6.24
N HIS A 9 -10.48 2.66 7.32
CA HIS A 9 -9.16 3.29 7.21
C HIS A 9 -8.26 2.56 6.19
N LEU A 10 -8.24 1.21 6.25
CA LEU A 10 -7.54 0.30 5.33
C LEU A 10 -6.05 0.66 5.06
N ASN A 11 -5.47 1.54 5.88
CA ASN A 11 -4.18 2.15 5.72
C ASN A 11 -3.68 2.63 7.11
N PRO A 12 -2.51 2.15 7.58
CA PRO A 12 -1.95 2.59 8.86
C PRO A 12 -1.65 4.08 8.89
N SER A 13 -1.27 4.70 7.76
CA SER A 13 -1.05 6.15 7.68
C SER A 13 -2.34 6.94 7.91
N ILE A 14 -3.46 6.48 7.35
CA ILE A 14 -4.77 7.10 7.61
C ILE A 14 -5.15 6.90 9.08
N SER A 15 -4.98 5.69 9.61
CA SER A 15 -5.26 5.41 11.02
C SER A 15 -4.44 6.28 11.97
N LEU A 16 -3.17 6.54 11.63
CA LEU A 16 -2.30 7.44 12.37
C LEU A 16 -2.84 8.88 12.36
N VAL A 17 -3.32 9.38 11.23
CA VAL A 17 -3.91 10.73 11.15
C VAL A 17 -5.15 10.84 12.04
N PHE A 18 -6.06 9.86 11.99
CA PHE A 18 -7.23 9.82 12.86
C PHE A 18 -6.86 9.76 14.35
N TRP A 19 -5.77 9.08 14.71
CA TRP A 19 -5.23 9.13 16.07
C TRP A 19 -4.69 10.51 16.45
N VAL A 20 -3.94 11.16 15.55
CA VAL A 20 -3.38 12.51 15.79
C VAL A 20 -4.48 13.56 16.01
N ILE A 21 -5.60 13.48 15.30
CA ILE A 21 -6.73 14.42 15.46
C ILE A 21 -7.69 14.04 16.61
N GLY A 22 -7.42 12.95 17.33
CA GLY A 22 -8.21 12.54 18.51
C GLY A 22 -9.46 11.70 18.21
N GLU A 23 -9.63 11.23 16.97
CA GLU A 23 -10.78 10.41 16.53
C GLU A 23 -10.52 8.89 16.68
N LEU A 24 -9.30 8.48 17.02
CA LEU A 24 -8.91 7.09 17.25
C LEU A 24 -8.04 7.00 18.50
N ASN A 25 -8.21 5.95 19.32
CA ASN A 25 -7.33 5.74 20.47
C ASN A 25 -6.06 4.94 20.09
N TRP A 26 -5.04 4.97 20.96
CA TRP A 26 -3.74 4.36 20.63
C TRP A 26 -3.81 2.82 20.48
N LYS A 27 -4.70 2.15 21.23
CA LYS A 27 -4.88 0.69 21.14
C LYS A 27 -5.53 0.33 19.81
N GLU A 28 -6.52 1.10 19.40
CA GLU A 28 -7.18 0.97 18.10
C GLU A 28 -6.20 1.20 16.96
N LEU A 29 -5.34 2.23 17.02
CA LEU A 29 -4.30 2.45 16.02
C LEU A 29 -3.43 1.20 15.79
N ILE A 30 -2.98 0.56 16.87
CA ILE A 30 -2.16 -0.66 16.79
C ILE A 30 -2.98 -1.82 16.23
N LEU A 31 -4.20 -2.06 16.75
CA LEU A 31 -5.05 -3.14 16.29
C LEU A 31 -5.43 -2.98 14.80
N TYR A 32 -5.74 -1.76 14.37
CA TYR A 32 -5.99 -1.43 12.97
C TYR A 32 -4.76 -1.73 12.12
N SER A 33 -3.58 -1.28 12.54
CA SER A 33 -2.34 -1.49 11.79
C SER A 33 -1.99 -2.98 11.64
N ILE A 34 -2.19 -3.77 12.71
CA ILE A 34 -1.98 -5.23 12.67
C ILE A 34 -3.00 -5.90 11.74
N ALA A 35 -4.30 -5.61 11.92
CA ALA A 35 -5.35 -6.21 11.11
C ALA A 35 -5.19 -5.88 9.62
N GLN A 36 -4.84 -4.62 9.30
CA GLN A 36 -4.58 -4.17 7.93
C GLN A 36 -3.36 -4.89 7.33
N THR A 37 -2.28 -5.03 8.10
CA THR A 37 -1.06 -5.72 7.64
C THR A 37 -1.31 -7.21 7.39
N LEU A 38 -2.01 -7.89 8.31
CA LEU A 38 -2.42 -9.28 8.14
C LEU A 38 -3.35 -9.46 6.95
N GLY A 39 -4.34 -8.57 6.79
CA GLY A 39 -5.22 -8.58 5.63
C GLY A 39 -4.45 -8.46 4.32
N SER A 40 -3.47 -7.56 4.25
CA SER A 40 -2.64 -7.40 3.06
C SER A 40 -1.70 -8.60 2.81
N PHE A 41 -1.18 -9.22 3.87
CA PHE A 41 -0.38 -10.45 3.77
C PHE A 41 -1.20 -11.58 3.14
N PHE A 42 -2.40 -11.86 3.66
CA PHE A 42 -3.26 -12.91 3.12
C PHE A 42 -3.81 -12.57 1.73
N GLY A 43 -4.04 -11.29 1.44
CA GLY A 43 -4.39 -10.83 0.09
C GLY A 43 -3.28 -11.11 -0.93
N ALA A 44 -2.02 -10.89 -0.56
CA ALA A 44 -0.87 -11.25 -1.38
C ALA A 44 -0.77 -12.78 -1.57
N ALA A 45 -0.93 -13.56 -0.49
CA ALA A 45 -0.93 -15.02 -0.56
C ALA A 45 -2.01 -15.58 -1.49
N LEU A 46 -3.23 -15.04 -1.39
CA LEU A 46 -4.33 -15.42 -2.28
C LEU A 46 -4.03 -15.05 -3.73
N THR A 47 -3.51 -13.85 -3.97
CA THR A 47 -3.13 -13.41 -5.33
C THR A 47 -2.06 -14.33 -5.91
N PHE A 48 -1.04 -14.68 -5.13
CA PHE A 48 -0.01 -15.62 -5.56
C PHE A 48 -0.57 -17.01 -5.86
N ALA A 49 -1.50 -17.51 -5.05
CA ALA A 49 -2.16 -18.80 -5.31
C ALA A 49 -2.99 -18.77 -6.61
N VAL A 50 -3.72 -17.68 -6.85
CA VAL A 50 -4.51 -17.51 -8.09
C VAL A 50 -3.63 -17.47 -9.33
N TYR A 51 -2.48 -16.80 -9.26
CA TYR A 51 -1.56 -16.62 -10.38
C TYR A 51 -0.35 -17.58 -10.34
N TYR A 52 -0.41 -18.65 -9.55
CA TYR A 52 0.75 -19.52 -9.30
C TYR A 52 1.38 -20.05 -10.59
N ASP A 53 0.56 -20.63 -11.47
CA ASP A 53 1.02 -21.20 -12.73
C ASP A 53 1.58 -20.13 -13.68
N ALA A 54 0.92 -18.96 -13.76
CA ALA A 54 1.37 -17.86 -14.60
C ALA A 54 2.71 -17.26 -14.14
N ILE A 55 2.91 -17.14 -12.82
CA ILE A 55 4.17 -16.66 -12.24
C ILE A 55 5.27 -17.68 -12.51
N ASN A 56 5.00 -18.98 -12.31
CA ASN A 56 5.98 -20.05 -12.54
C ASN A 56 6.38 -20.18 -14.01
N ASP A 57 5.43 -20.04 -14.93
CA ASP A 57 5.69 -20.05 -16.37
C ASP A 57 6.60 -18.87 -16.78
N PHE A 58 6.36 -17.69 -16.20
CA PHE A 58 7.16 -16.49 -16.48
C PHE A 58 8.56 -16.53 -15.84
N ASP A 59 8.68 -16.86 -14.54
CA ASP A 59 9.95 -16.80 -13.80
C ASP A 59 10.73 -18.12 -13.79
N GLY A 60 10.20 -19.17 -14.43
CA GLY A 60 10.82 -20.50 -14.48
C GLY A 60 10.87 -21.19 -13.12
N GLY A 61 10.05 -20.76 -12.16
CA GLY A 61 10.03 -21.23 -10.79
C GLY A 61 10.97 -20.47 -9.84
N ILE A 62 11.85 -19.60 -10.36
CA ILE A 62 12.87 -18.90 -9.59
C ILE A 62 12.37 -17.52 -9.15
N ARG A 63 12.13 -17.36 -7.86
CA ARG A 63 11.64 -16.11 -7.29
C ARG A 63 12.71 -15.03 -7.29
N GLN A 64 12.51 -14.00 -8.10
CA GLN A 64 13.43 -12.87 -8.24
C GLN A 64 12.75 -11.55 -7.86
N VAL A 65 13.49 -10.68 -7.18
CA VAL A 65 12.98 -9.36 -6.76
C VAL A 65 13.10 -8.35 -7.90
N SER A 66 14.24 -8.34 -8.58
CA SER A 66 14.56 -7.44 -9.70
C SER A 66 15.05 -8.25 -10.91
N GLY A 67 15.32 -7.56 -12.02
CA GLY A 67 15.75 -8.18 -13.27
C GLY A 67 14.59 -8.47 -14.24
N GLY A 68 14.93 -9.03 -15.40
CA GLY A 68 13.96 -9.27 -16.49
C GLY A 68 12.85 -10.26 -16.14
N LEU A 69 13.08 -11.13 -15.16
CA LEU A 69 12.13 -12.13 -14.65
C LEU A 69 11.65 -11.81 -13.23
N GLY A 70 11.90 -10.59 -12.73
CA GLY A 70 11.50 -10.19 -11.38
C GLY A 70 9.98 -10.04 -11.25
N THR A 71 9.36 -10.82 -10.37
CA THR A 71 7.90 -10.84 -10.16
C THR A 71 7.46 -10.23 -8.83
N ALA A 72 8.39 -9.86 -7.95
CA ALA A 72 8.07 -9.29 -6.64
C ALA A 72 7.26 -7.99 -6.71
N ALA A 73 7.46 -7.17 -7.77
CA ALA A 73 6.80 -5.90 -7.97
C ALA A 73 5.28 -5.99 -8.21
N ILE A 74 4.75 -7.21 -8.47
CA ILE A 74 3.31 -7.47 -8.50
C ILE A 74 2.68 -7.23 -7.13
N PHE A 75 3.41 -7.55 -6.05
CA PHE A 75 2.89 -7.60 -4.69
C PHE A 75 3.25 -6.37 -3.88
N ALA A 76 4.50 -5.93 -3.96
CA ALA A 76 5.03 -4.78 -3.22
C ALA A 76 5.66 -3.76 -4.17
N THR A 77 5.90 -2.55 -3.67
CA THR A 77 6.53 -1.49 -4.45
C THR A 77 8.05 -1.54 -4.35
N PHE A 78 8.79 -1.09 -5.36
CA PHE A 78 10.25 -1.04 -5.30
C PHE A 78 10.73 0.28 -5.90
N PRO A 79 11.71 0.95 -5.28
CA PRO A 79 12.25 2.20 -5.81
C PRO A 79 12.91 1.95 -7.17
N LYS A 80 12.87 2.93 -8.09
CA LYS A 80 13.64 2.86 -9.33
C LYS A 80 15.14 3.01 -9.08
N PRO A 81 16.02 2.53 -9.99
CA PRO A 81 17.47 2.55 -9.80
C PRO A 81 18.06 3.94 -9.54
N TYR A 82 17.47 4.99 -10.11
CA TYR A 82 17.94 6.37 -9.95
C TYR A 82 17.50 7.03 -8.64
N LEU A 83 16.61 6.39 -7.87
CA LEU A 83 15.97 7.03 -6.71
C LEU A 83 16.81 6.82 -5.45
N SER A 84 17.27 7.92 -4.86
CA SER A 84 17.93 7.90 -3.55
C SER A 84 16.94 7.63 -2.42
N VAL A 85 17.43 7.15 -1.28
CA VAL A 85 16.59 6.89 -0.09
C VAL A 85 15.87 8.16 0.36
N ILE A 86 16.59 9.29 0.44
CA ILE A 86 16.01 10.59 0.83
C ILE A 86 14.94 11.03 -0.19
N GLY A 87 15.22 10.87 -1.49
CA GLY A 87 14.25 11.18 -2.54
C GLY A 87 12.97 10.33 -2.43
N GLY A 88 13.13 9.03 -2.15
CA GLY A 88 12.00 8.12 -1.90
C GLY A 88 11.19 8.49 -0.66
N CYS A 89 11.84 8.94 0.43
CA CYS A 89 11.14 9.44 1.61
C CYS A 89 10.30 10.68 1.29
N ILE A 90 10.87 11.66 0.58
CA ILE A 90 10.15 12.88 0.19
C ILE A 90 8.96 12.53 -0.71
N ASP A 91 9.15 11.64 -1.68
CA ASP A 91 8.13 11.14 -2.61
C ASP A 91 6.95 10.48 -1.87
N LEU A 92 7.23 9.54 -0.97
CA LEU A 92 6.20 8.82 -0.20
C LEU A 92 5.50 9.71 0.83
N ILE A 93 6.22 10.61 1.50
CA ILE A 93 5.60 11.58 2.41
C ILE A 93 4.66 12.50 1.64
N THR A 94 5.13 13.10 0.54
CA THR A 94 4.34 14.05 -0.26
C THR A 94 3.10 13.39 -0.83
N SER A 95 3.25 12.23 -1.46
CA SER A 95 2.13 11.50 -2.07
C SER A 95 1.11 11.01 -1.03
N THR A 96 1.56 10.56 0.15
CA THR A 96 0.66 10.19 1.25
C THR A 96 -0.07 11.40 1.82
N CYS A 97 0.58 12.56 1.94
CA CYS A 97 -0.07 13.81 2.35
C CYS A 97 -1.18 14.22 1.37
N VAL A 98 -0.94 14.10 0.06
CA VAL A 98 -1.97 14.35 -0.95
C VAL A 98 -3.17 13.42 -0.77
N LEU A 99 -2.93 12.12 -0.56
CA LEU A 99 -4.00 11.15 -0.27
C LEU A 99 -4.78 11.52 1.00
N VAL A 100 -4.09 11.93 2.07
CA VAL A 100 -4.73 12.38 3.32
C VAL A 100 -5.61 13.60 3.05
N VAL A 101 -5.13 14.61 2.33
CA VAL A 101 -5.92 15.80 1.97
C VAL A 101 -7.19 15.40 1.20
N ILE A 102 -7.07 14.49 0.23
CA ILE A 102 -8.22 13.97 -0.53
C ILE A 102 -9.20 13.27 0.41
N VAL A 103 -8.71 12.41 1.33
CA VAL A 103 -9.57 11.72 2.30
C VAL A 103 -10.36 12.73 3.13
N PHE A 104 -9.69 13.73 3.72
CA PHE A 104 -10.35 14.76 4.52
C PHE A 104 -11.31 15.63 3.69
N ALA A 105 -10.95 15.98 2.45
CA ALA A 105 -11.85 16.71 1.56
C ALA A 105 -13.14 15.94 1.28
N VAL A 106 -13.08 14.60 1.19
CA VAL A 106 -14.26 13.77 0.90
C VAL A 106 -15.14 13.49 2.11
N ILE A 107 -14.52 13.25 3.28
CA ILE A 107 -15.28 12.89 4.48
C ILE A 107 -15.81 14.11 5.25
N ASP A 108 -15.24 15.29 5.04
CA ASP A 108 -15.69 16.52 5.69
C ASP A 108 -17.09 16.91 5.20
N GLU A 109 -18.06 16.91 6.11
CA GLU A 109 -19.46 17.18 5.81
C GLU A 109 -19.67 18.60 5.26
N ARG A 110 -18.74 19.54 5.52
CA ARG A 110 -18.78 20.92 4.98
C ARG A 110 -18.62 20.97 3.46
N ASN A 111 -18.00 19.97 2.85
CA ASN A 111 -17.81 19.89 1.40
C ASN A 111 -19.03 19.28 0.69
N GLY A 112 -20.03 18.78 1.42
CA GLY A 112 -21.32 18.36 0.87
C GLY A 112 -21.27 17.14 -0.04
N ILE A 113 -20.22 16.32 0.02
CA ILE A 113 -20.12 15.09 -0.78
C ILE A 113 -21.06 14.02 -0.20
N PRO A 114 -22.04 13.49 -0.95
CA PRO A 114 -22.97 12.51 -0.43
C PRO A 114 -22.28 11.22 0.02
N LYS A 115 -22.68 10.67 1.18
CA LYS A 115 -22.05 9.48 1.80
C LYS A 115 -22.00 8.26 0.87
N TYR A 116 -22.99 8.09 -0.02
CA TYR A 116 -22.99 7.00 -1.01
C TYR A 116 -21.97 7.20 -2.14
N ALA A 117 -21.57 8.44 -2.43
CA ALA A 117 -20.61 8.78 -3.47
C ALA A 117 -19.16 8.79 -2.95
N GLN A 118 -18.96 8.95 -1.63
CA GLN A 118 -17.63 9.03 -1.00
C GLN A 118 -16.68 7.90 -1.43
N PRO A 119 -17.07 6.60 -1.46
CA PRO A 119 -16.15 5.54 -1.88
C PRO A 119 -15.65 5.70 -3.31
N THR A 120 -16.52 6.12 -4.23
CA THR A 120 -16.16 6.35 -5.64
C THR A 120 -15.21 7.53 -5.78
N VAL A 121 -15.50 8.64 -5.09
CA VAL A 121 -14.63 9.83 -5.13
C VAL A 121 -13.26 9.56 -4.52
N LEU A 122 -13.21 8.84 -3.38
CA LEU A 122 -11.95 8.38 -2.78
C LEU A 122 -11.17 7.47 -3.72
N GLY A 123 -11.85 6.53 -4.41
CA GLY A 123 -11.23 5.65 -5.39
C GLY A 123 -10.61 6.41 -6.56
N ILE A 124 -11.31 7.41 -7.10
CA ILE A 124 -10.80 8.29 -8.16
C ILE A 124 -9.61 9.11 -7.66
N GLY A 125 -9.70 9.68 -6.45
CA GLY A 125 -8.61 10.45 -5.86
C GLY A 125 -7.34 9.61 -5.60
N LEU A 126 -7.52 8.36 -5.15
CA LEU A 126 -6.43 7.40 -5.03
C LEU A 126 -5.81 7.09 -6.40
N LEU A 127 -6.63 6.81 -7.41
CA LEU A 127 -6.17 6.54 -8.77
C LEU A 127 -5.32 7.70 -9.32
N VAL A 128 -5.81 8.93 -9.22
CA VAL A 128 -5.08 10.13 -9.69
C VAL A 128 -3.75 10.29 -8.94
N THR A 129 -3.75 10.06 -7.63
CA THR A 129 -2.53 10.14 -6.81
C THR A 129 -1.50 9.09 -7.23
N VAL A 130 -1.92 7.84 -7.42
CA VAL A 130 -1.04 6.77 -7.89
C VAL A 130 -0.47 7.12 -9.27
N LEU A 131 -1.32 7.49 -10.24
CA LEU A 131 -0.87 7.87 -11.59
C LEU A 131 0.12 9.04 -11.59
N SER A 132 0.00 9.96 -10.63
CA SER A 132 0.87 11.14 -10.53
C SER A 132 2.21 10.86 -9.84
N PHE A 133 2.25 9.93 -8.88
CA PHE A 133 3.43 9.69 -8.02
C PHE A 133 4.09 8.31 -8.23
N SER A 134 3.58 7.44 -9.11
CA SER A 134 4.12 6.08 -9.27
C SER A 134 5.53 6.00 -9.88
N MET A 135 6.02 7.05 -10.55
CA MET A 135 7.25 6.95 -11.34
C MET A 135 8.49 6.67 -10.49
N ASN A 136 8.58 7.22 -9.28
CA ASN A 136 9.74 7.07 -8.39
C ASN A 136 9.74 5.72 -7.67
N SER A 137 8.73 5.51 -6.81
CA SER A 137 8.69 4.41 -5.86
C SER A 137 7.44 3.54 -6.00
N GLY A 138 6.63 3.73 -7.05
CA GLY A 138 5.39 2.98 -7.26
C GLY A 138 4.19 3.50 -6.46
N ALA A 139 4.32 4.63 -5.74
CA ALA A 139 3.26 5.25 -4.94
C ALA A 139 2.57 4.24 -3.99
N SER A 140 3.33 3.70 -3.04
CA SER A 140 2.79 2.76 -2.04
C SER A 140 1.64 3.36 -1.22
N LEU A 141 1.81 4.60 -0.73
CA LEU A 141 0.84 5.39 0.07
C LEU A 141 0.36 4.74 1.39
N ASN A 142 0.69 3.48 1.63
CA ASN A 142 0.08 2.66 2.66
C ASN A 142 1.08 1.62 3.21
N PRO A 143 1.51 1.76 4.48
CA PRO A 143 2.45 0.83 5.11
C PRO A 143 1.97 -0.63 5.10
N ALA A 144 0.68 -0.90 5.32
CA ALA A 144 0.16 -2.27 5.31
C ALA A 144 0.17 -2.89 3.91
N ARG A 145 -0.16 -2.09 2.88
CA ARG A 145 -0.17 -2.49 1.45
C ARG A 145 1.20 -2.89 0.92
N ASP A 146 2.27 -2.47 1.59
CA ASP A 146 3.64 -2.75 1.16
C ASP A 146 4.34 -3.74 2.09
N PHE A 147 4.24 -3.53 3.41
CA PHE A 147 4.92 -4.38 4.39
C PHE A 147 4.30 -5.79 4.48
N GLY A 148 2.97 -5.90 4.52
CA GLY A 148 2.28 -7.19 4.58
C GLY A 148 2.65 -8.11 3.40
N PRO A 149 2.57 -7.63 2.15
CA PRO A 149 2.98 -8.40 0.98
C PRO A 149 4.48 -8.73 0.96
N ARG A 150 5.38 -7.86 1.43
CA ARG A 150 6.82 -8.20 1.55
C ARG A 150 7.07 -9.36 2.50
N LEU A 151 6.38 -9.40 3.64
CA LEU A 151 6.45 -10.55 4.55
C LEU A 151 6.00 -11.84 3.86
N PHE A 152 4.95 -11.78 3.05
CA PHE A 152 4.51 -12.93 2.26
C PHE A 152 5.57 -13.34 1.23
N LEU A 153 6.16 -12.39 0.49
CA LEU A 153 7.21 -12.67 -0.49
C LEU A 153 8.42 -13.38 0.15
N LEU A 154 8.80 -12.99 1.37
CA LEU A 154 9.84 -13.68 2.13
C LEU A 154 9.49 -15.15 2.35
N CYS A 155 8.24 -15.46 2.72
CA CYS A 155 7.75 -16.83 2.88
C CYS A 155 7.63 -17.59 1.54
N ALA A 156 7.34 -16.88 0.44
CA ALA A 156 7.18 -17.45 -0.90
C ALA A 156 8.50 -17.74 -1.61
N GLY A 157 9.65 -17.45 -0.97
CA GLY A 157 10.97 -17.82 -1.49
C GLY A 157 11.72 -16.71 -2.23
N TYR A 158 11.24 -15.46 -2.21
CA TYR A 158 11.96 -14.31 -2.79
C TYR A 158 13.19 -13.87 -1.98
N GLY A 159 13.37 -14.42 -0.76
CA GLY A 159 14.52 -14.13 0.09
C GLY A 159 14.48 -12.73 0.73
N TRP A 160 15.55 -12.41 1.47
CA TRP A 160 15.68 -11.14 2.20
C TRP A 160 15.87 -9.92 1.32
N GLU A 161 16.13 -10.10 0.03
CA GLU A 161 16.26 -9.03 -0.96
C GLU A 161 15.00 -8.17 -1.07
N VAL A 162 13.83 -8.71 -0.72
CA VAL A 162 12.57 -7.96 -0.68
C VAL A 162 12.58 -6.78 0.30
N PHE A 163 13.54 -6.73 1.23
CA PHE A 163 13.74 -5.62 2.18
C PHE A 163 15.00 -4.79 1.89
N ARG A 164 15.70 -5.07 0.79
CA ARG A 164 16.90 -4.34 0.39
C ARG A 164 16.63 -3.56 -0.89
N GLN A 165 17.46 -2.55 -1.13
CA GLN A 165 17.46 -1.84 -2.41
C GLN A 165 17.97 -2.81 -3.47
N ALA A 166 17.14 -3.14 -4.46
CA ALA A 166 17.38 -4.26 -5.39
C ALA A 166 18.50 -4.02 -6.44
N TYR A 167 19.37 -3.02 -6.22
CA TYR A 167 20.37 -2.54 -7.18
C TYR A 167 21.79 -2.39 -6.61
N ASN A 168 22.04 -2.91 -5.40
CA ASN A 168 23.39 -2.96 -4.81
C ASN A 168 23.87 -4.40 -4.67
#